data_AF-A0A7R9BCN4-F1
#
_entry.id   AF-A0A7R9BCN4-F1
#
_cell.length_a   1.000
_cell.length_b   1.000
_cell.length_c   1.000
_cell.angle_alpha   90.00
_cell.angle_beta   90.00
_cell.angle_gamma   90.00
#
_symmetry.space_group_name_H-M   'P 1'
#
loop_
_entity.id
_entity.type
_entity.pdbx_description
1 polymer ?
#
loop_
_entity_poly.entity_id
_entity_poly.type
_entity_poly.pdbx_seq_one_letter_code
_entity_poly.pdbx_strand_id
1 'polypeptide(L)'
;MSTIQEKCPSYLSSNRELSLVFSELWGDVTFQDGRHTYFHRQSKGNPQHAEIQVLSYLSKLQDGHRPRSVHLYMNVSPCRNCADAVVRFHRSNGDISLALTFSSLYAHHGENHRQGLEALAESGIQLAVFNENQWEALAHCIQVINPAGRVG
;
A
#
# COMPACT_ATOMS: atom_id res chain seq x y z
N MET A 1 -0.51 0.42 -39.42
CA MET A 1 -0.53 -1.06 -39.51
C MET A 1 0.47 -1.57 -38.47
N SER A 2 0.12 -2.18 -37.34
CA SER A 2 -1.15 -2.59 -36.77
C SER A 2 -0.94 -2.64 -35.24
N THR A 3 -1.82 -2.01 -34.48
CA THR A 3 -1.80 -2.06 -33.01
C THR A 3 -2.21 -3.45 -32.58
N ILE A 4 -1.31 -4.19 -31.92
CA ILE A 4 -1.64 -5.44 -31.24
C ILE A 4 -2.47 -5.06 -30.03
N GLN A 5 -3.78 -5.19 -30.17
CA GLN A 5 -4.73 -5.10 -29.08
C GLN A 5 -4.66 -6.44 -28.35
N GLU A 6 -3.78 -6.55 -27.36
CA GLU A 6 -3.74 -7.71 -26.47
C GLU A 6 -5.09 -7.79 -25.73
N LYS A 7 -5.90 -8.78 -26.13
CA LYS A 7 -7.15 -9.12 -25.47
C LYS A 7 -6.83 -9.50 -24.03
N CYS A 8 -7.34 -8.71 -23.09
CA CYS A 8 -7.34 -9.06 -21.69
C CYS A 8 -8.13 -10.37 -21.48
N PRO A 9 -7.57 -11.39 -20.81
CA PRO A 9 -8.27 -12.65 -20.54
C PRO A 9 -9.56 -12.40 -19.76
N SER A 10 -10.66 -12.98 -20.24
CA SER A 10 -12.04 -12.76 -19.75
C SER A 10 -12.28 -13.14 -18.29
N TYR A 11 -11.31 -13.76 -17.62
CA TYR A 11 -11.38 -14.06 -16.19
C TYR A 11 -11.07 -12.85 -15.29
N LEU A 12 -10.37 -11.82 -15.78
CA LEU A 12 -10.11 -10.59 -15.00
C LEU A 12 -11.23 -9.54 -15.13
N SER A 13 -12.12 -9.69 -16.12
CA SER A 13 -13.20 -8.74 -16.41
C SER A 13 -14.56 -9.09 -15.78
N SER A 14 -14.68 -10.19 -15.03
CA SER A 14 -15.97 -10.69 -14.53
C SER A 14 -16.26 -10.42 -13.05
N ASN A 15 -15.36 -9.81 -12.27
CA ASN A 15 -15.62 -9.63 -10.85
C ASN A 15 -16.36 -8.33 -10.55
N ARG A 16 -17.70 -8.42 -10.59
CA ARG A 16 -18.61 -7.55 -9.82
C ARG A 16 -18.43 -7.69 -8.28
N GLU A 17 -17.39 -8.41 -7.85
CA GLU A 17 -16.97 -8.67 -6.45
C GLU A 17 -15.85 -7.76 -5.93
N LEU A 18 -15.34 -6.81 -6.73
CA LEU A 18 -14.27 -5.91 -6.30
C LEU A 18 -14.68 -4.90 -5.20
N SER A 19 -15.97 -4.84 -4.84
CA SER A 19 -16.45 -4.11 -3.66
C SER A 19 -16.23 -4.85 -2.34
N LEU A 20 -15.72 -6.10 -2.37
CA LEU A 20 -15.47 -6.94 -1.20
C LEU A 20 -13.98 -7.24 -0.95
N VAL A 21 -13.07 -6.67 -1.74
CA VAL A 21 -11.63 -6.81 -1.46
C VAL A 21 -11.33 -5.99 -0.21
N PHE A 22 -11.25 -6.66 0.93
CA PHE A 22 -10.70 -6.08 2.13
C PHE A 22 -9.21 -5.86 1.89
N SER A 23 -8.77 -4.62 2.06
CA SER A 23 -7.36 -4.26 1.94
C SER A 23 -6.69 -4.58 3.26
N GLU A 24 -5.67 -5.43 3.21
CA GLU A 24 -4.74 -5.65 4.32
C GLU A 24 -3.44 -4.93 4.03
N LEU A 25 -2.89 -4.30 5.06
CA LEU A 25 -1.72 -3.46 4.94
C LEU A 25 -0.81 -3.65 6.15
N TRP A 26 0.43 -4.03 5.87
CA TRP A 26 1.50 -4.12 6.85
C TRP A 26 2.51 -3.00 6.63
N GLY A 27 2.90 -2.33 7.70
CA GLY A 27 3.89 -1.27 7.65
C GLY A 27 5.16 -1.67 8.38
N ASP A 28 6.30 -1.41 7.75
CA ASP A 28 7.63 -1.34 8.36
C ASP A 28 8.04 0.13 8.42
N VAL A 29 8.37 0.62 9.61
CA VAL A 29 8.71 2.01 9.86
C VAL A 29 10.06 2.08 10.56
N THR A 30 11.00 2.77 9.92
CA THR A 30 12.28 3.16 10.53
C THR A 30 12.21 4.62 10.95
N PHE A 31 12.57 4.91 12.19
CA PHE A 31 12.65 6.26 12.73
C PHE A 31 14.03 6.87 12.51
N GLN A 32 14.13 8.20 12.64
CA GLN A 32 15.41 8.90 12.50
C GLN A 32 16.47 8.47 13.53
N ASP A 33 16.05 8.00 14.71
CA ASP A 33 16.93 7.50 15.77
C ASP A 33 17.34 6.01 15.59
N GLY A 34 16.95 5.40 14.47
CA GLY A 34 17.27 4.01 14.15
C GLY A 34 16.33 2.97 14.77
N ARG A 35 15.32 3.38 15.54
CA ARG A 35 14.28 2.44 15.98
C ARG A 35 13.46 1.96 14.78
N HIS A 36 12.99 0.73 14.88
CA HIS A 36 12.07 0.12 13.92
C HIS A 36 10.77 -0.25 14.61
N THR A 37 9.65 -0.11 13.91
CA THR A 37 8.35 -0.62 14.36
C THR A 37 7.57 -1.19 13.20
N TYR A 38 6.70 -2.14 13.52
CA TYR A 38 5.83 -2.81 12.55
C TYR A 38 4.38 -2.65 12.98
N PHE A 39 3.47 -2.52 12.02
CA PHE A 39 2.04 -2.46 12.29
C PHE A 39 1.23 -3.16 11.21
N HIS A 40 -0.01 -3.52 11.55
CA HIS A 40 -1.00 -4.06 10.63
C HIS A 40 -2.29 -3.23 10.68
N ARG A 41 -2.91 -3.00 9.52
CA ARG A 41 -4.23 -2.35 9.36
C ARG A 41 -5.04 -3.10 8.31
N GLN A 42 -6.35 -3.16 8.51
CA GLN A 42 -7.29 -3.75 7.55
C GLN A 42 -8.54 -2.89 7.38
N SER A 43 -9.16 -2.95 6.21
CA SER A 43 -10.43 -2.26 5.94
C SER A 43 -11.68 -3.05 6.36
N LYS A 44 -11.54 -4.34 6.68
CA LYS A 44 -12.69 -5.17 7.09
C LYS A 44 -13.37 -4.60 8.34
N GLY A 45 -14.65 -4.31 8.22
CA GLY A 45 -15.44 -3.72 9.32
C GLY A 45 -15.14 -2.26 9.61
N ASN A 46 -14.36 -1.57 8.76
CA ASN A 46 -14.03 -0.15 8.91
C ASN A 46 -14.58 0.65 7.71
N PRO A 47 -15.26 1.79 7.93
CA PRO A 47 -15.69 2.65 6.83
C PRO A 47 -14.52 3.28 6.06
N GLN A 48 -13.31 3.27 6.62
CA GLN A 48 -12.10 3.80 5.98
C GLN A 48 -11.20 2.68 5.45
N HIS A 49 -10.65 2.88 4.25
CA HIS A 49 -9.65 2.00 3.67
C HIS A 49 -8.37 1.96 4.54
N ALA A 50 -7.60 0.87 4.45
CA ALA A 50 -6.42 0.66 5.28
C ALA A 50 -5.38 1.78 5.10
N GLU A 51 -5.21 2.29 3.88
CA GLU A 51 -4.29 3.37 3.53
C GLU A 51 -4.60 4.64 4.32
N ILE A 52 -5.88 5.04 4.39
CA ILE A 52 -6.30 6.24 5.12
C ILE A 52 -6.05 6.07 6.63
N GLN A 53 -6.31 4.87 7.17
CA GLN A 53 -6.01 4.56 8.56
C GLN A 53 -4.51 4.69 8.85
N VAL A 54 -3.66 4.26 7.91
CA VAL A 54 -2.20 4.37 8.02
C VAL A 54 -1.73 5.82 7.96
N LEU A 55 -2.23 6.63 7.02
CA LEU A 55 -1.87 8.05 6.96
C LEU A 55 -2.24 8.80 8.25
N SER A 56 -3.40 8.49 8.82
CA SER A 56 -3.82 9.03 10.13
C SER A 56 -2.89 8.58 11.26
N TYR A 57 -2.47 7.32 11.25
CA TYR A 57 -1.50 6.78 12.21
C TYR A 57 -0.13 7.46 12.08
N LEU A 58 0.44 7.53 10.88
CA LEU A 58 1.75 8.14 10.62
C LEU A 58 1.76 9.64 10.96
N SER A 59 0.66 10.36 10.69
CA SER A 59 0.55 11.77 11.06
C SER A 59 0.58 11.99 12.57
N LYS A 60 0.11 11.03 13.36
CA LYS A 60 0.16 11.10 14.84
C LYS A 60 1.51 10.73 15.43
N LEU A 61 2.40 10.08 14.66
CA LEU A 61 3.75 9.75 15.12
C LEU A 61 4.67 10.98 15.22
N GLN A 62 4.22 12.15 14.73
CA GLN A 62 5.05 13.36 14.66
C GLN A 62 5.36 14.02 16.01
N ASP A 63 4.68 13.63 17.09
CA ASP A 63 4.89 14.20 18.43
C ASP A 63 6.07 13.55 19.19
N GLY A 64 7.25 13.52 18.55
CA GLY A 64 8.54 13.24 19.21
C GLY A 64 9.46 12.26 18.50
N HIS A 65 8.98 11.54 17.48
CA HIS A 65 9.77 10.50 16.80
C HIS A 65 9.42 10.41 15.32
N ARG A 66 10.00 11.29 14.50
CA ARG A 66 9.69 11.36 13.07
C ARG A 66 10.19 10.11 12.33
N PRO A 67 9.34 9.48 11.49
CA PRO A 67 9.79 8.42 10.59
C PRO A 67 10.86 8.94 9.62
N ARG A 68 11.85 8.11 9.31
CA ARG A 68 12.82 8.31 8.23
C ARG A 68 12.36 7.59 6.96
N SER A 69 11.90 6.35 7.12
CA SER A 69 11.40 5.54 6.01
C SER A 69 10.19 4.72 6.44
N VAL A 70 9.28 4.54 5.50
CA VAL A 70 8.06 3.76 5.67
C VAL A 70 7.90 2.87 4.44
N HIS A 71 7.79 1.56 4.65
CA HIS A 71 7.46 0.58 3.63
C HIS A 71 6.08 -0.01 3.93
N LEU A 72 5.16 0.10 2.98
CA LEU A 72 3.82 -0.45 3.09
C LEU A 72 3.68 -1.66 2.15
N TYR A 73 3.31 -2.79 2.72
CA TYR A 73 3.03 -4.06 2.04
C TYR A 73 1.52 -4.26 1.99
N MET A 74 0.95 -4.46 0.80
CA MET A 74 -0.50 -4.46 0.58
C MET A 74 -0.93 -5.68 -0.23
N ASN A 75 -2.08 -6.29 0.10
CA ASN A 75 -2.64 -7.36 -0.73
C ASN A 75 -3.20 -6.85 -2.09
N VAL A 76 -3.52 -5.57 -2.18
CA VAL A 76 -4.06 -4.95 -3.39
C VAL A 76 -3.58 -3.50 -3.48
N SER A 77 -3.33 -3.00 -4.69
CA SER A 77 -2.92 -1.61 -4.89
C SER A 77 -4.01 -0.63 -4.43
N PRO A 78 -3.66 0.60 -4.04
CA PRO A 78 -4.65 1.58 -3.58
C PRO A 78 -5.64 1.99 -4.67
N CYS A 79 -6.85 2.35 -4.28
CA CYS A 79 -7.78 3.05 -5.17
C CYS A 79 -7.30 4.50 -5.43
N ARG A 80 -7.87 5.18 -6.44
CA ARG A 80 -7.46 6.55 -6.81
C ARG A 80 -7.48 7.53 -5.62
N ASN A 81 -8.56 7.55 -4.85
CA ASN A 81 -8.70 8.47 -3.72
C ASN A 81 -7.64 8.22 -2.64
N CYS A 82 -7.27 6.95 -2.41
CA CYS A 82 -6.22 6.58 -1.47
C CYS A 82 -4.83 6.95 -2.03
N ALA A 83 -4.59 6.69 -3.31
CA ALA A 83 -3.37 7.10 -3.99
C ALA A 83 -3.15 8.63 -3.89
N ASP A 84 -4.17 9.43 -4.19
CA ASP A 84 -4.10 10.90 -4.08
C ASP A 84 -3.83 11.35 -2.63
N ALA A 85 -4.43 10.67 -1.64
CA ALA A 85 -4.16 10.95 -0.23
C ALA A 85 -2.71 10.62 0.16
N VAL A 86 -2.18 9.50 -0.33
CA VAL A 86 -0.79 9.10 -0.11
C VAL A 86 0.18 10.09 -0.76
N VAL A 87 -0.08 10.54 -1.99
CA VAL A 87 0.72 11.58 -2.67
C VAL A 87 0.72 12.88 -1.86
N ARG A 88 -0.45 13.33 -1.39
CA ARG A 88 -0.55 14.54 -0.55
C ARG A 88 0.25 14.38 0.74
N PHE A 89 0.14 13.23 1.41
CA PHE A 89 0.92 12.95 2.61
C PHE A 89 2.42 12.99 2.32
N HIS A 90 2.89 12.33 1.26
CA HIS A 90 4.31 12.29 0.91
C HIS A 90 4.87 13.68 0.60
N ARG A 91 4.14 14.49 -0.19
CA ARG A 91 4.56 15.87 -0.51
C ARG A 91 4.66 16.77 0.73
N SER A 92 3.72 16.63 1.67
CA SER A 92 3.77 17.37 2.94
C SER A 92 4.87 16.88 3.89
N ASN A 93 5.42 15.68 3.65
CA ASN A 93 6.42 15.02 4.49
C ASN A 93 7.63 14.58 3.65
N GLY A 94 8.17 15.49 2.83
CA GLY A 94 9.19 15.18 1.81
C GLY A 94 10.54 14.69 2.34
N ASP A 95 10.72 14.58 3.66
CA ASP A 95 11.87 13.96 4.30
C ASP A 95 11.66 12.48 4.66
N ILE A 96 10.43 11.96 4.50
CA ILE A 96 10.10 10.55 4.71
C ILE A 96 10.20 9.82 3.37
N SER A 97 11.08 8.82 3.31
CA SER A 97 11.13 7.88 2.18
C SER A 97 9.95 6.91 2.26
N LEU A 98 9.06 6.93 1.26
CA LEU A 98 7.86 6.10 1.23
C LEU A 98 7.92 5.08 0.09
N ALA A 99 7.68 3.81 0.40
CA ALA A 99 7.59 2.72 -0.55
C ALA A 99 6.28 1.93 -0.37
N LEU A 100 5.65 1.55 -1.48
CA LEU A 100 4.47 0.69 -1.53
C LEU A 100 4.77 -0.56 -2.35
N THR A 101 4.52 -1.74 -1.79
CA THR A 101 4.53 -3.00 -2.52
C THR A 101 3.16 -3.65 -2.44
N PHE A 102 2.60 -4.08 -3.57
CA PHE A 102 1.29 -4.72 -3.62
C PHE A 102 1.29 -6.02 -4.43
N SER A 103 0.47 -6.99 -4.05
CA SER A 103 0.46 -8.31 -4.72
C SER A 103 -0.46 -8.34 -5.95
N SER A 104 -1.41 -7.42 -6.02
CA SER A 104 -2.36 -7.31 -7.12
C SER A 104 -2.75 -5.85 -7.39
N LEU A 105 -3.25 -5.57 -8.59
CA LEU A 105 -3.70 -4.23 -9.00
C LEU A 105 -5.22 -4.08 -8.88
N TYR A 106 -5.68 -3.10 -8.10
CA TYR A 106 -7.09 -2.78 -7.96
C TYR A 106 -7.66 -2.14 -9.23
N ALA A 107 -8.68 -2.77 -9.83
CA ALA A 107 -9.51 -2.21 -10.90
C ALA A 107 -8.72 -1.48 -12.02
N HIS A 108 -7.53 -2.01 -12.37
CA HIS A 108 -6.56 -1.36 -13.25
C HIS A 108 -7.02 -1.16 -14.70
N HIS A 109 -8.11 -1.80 -15.12
CA HIS A 109 -8.77 -1.54 -16.40
C HIS A 109 -9.48 -0.17 -16.45
N GLY A 110 -9.75 0.44 -15.30
CA GLY A 110 -10.29 1.79 -15.21
C GLY A 110 -9.17 2.82 -15.26
N GLU A 111 -9.23 3.72 -16.25
CA GLU A 111 -8.28 4.83 -16.45
C GLU A 111 -8.02 5.63 -15.16
N ASN A 112 -9.07 5.89 -14.38
CA ASN A 112 -8.97 6.58 -13.10
C ASN A 112 -8.03 5.89 -12.08
N HIS A 113 -7.98 4.55 -12.06
CA HIS A 113 -7.12 3.81 -11.13
C HIS A 113 -5.66 3.81 -11.59
N ARG A 114 -5.43 3.70 -12.91
CA ARG A 114 -4.09 3.87 -13.50
C ARG A 114 -3.52 5.25 -13.17
N GLN A 115 -4.30 6.30 -13.36
CA GLN A 115 -3.87 7.67 -13.05
C GLN A 115 -3.45 7.83 -11.58
N GLY A 116 -4.11 7.14 -10.65
CA GLY A 116 -3.70 7.15 -9.24
C GLY A 116 -2.33 6.50 -9.02
N LEU A 117 -2.06 5.36 -9.67
CA LEU A 117 -0.76 4.69 -9.59
C LEU A 117 0.35 5.47 -10.30
N GLU A 118 0.04 6.08 -11.45
CA GLU A 118 0.95 6.98 -12.16
C GLU A 118 1.30 8.18 -11.28
N ALA A 119 0.32 8.82 -10.64
CA ALA A 119 0.55 9.94 -9.73
C ALA A 119 1.42 9.56 -8.51
N LEU A 120 1.28 8.34 -7.99
CA LEU A 120 2.19 7.81 -6.95
C LEU A 120 3.62 7.74 -7.48
N ALA A 121 3.85 7.10 -8.63
CA ALA A 121 5.18 6.95 -9.21
C ALA A 121 5.83 8.31 -9.52
N GLU A 122 5.08 9.23 -10.12
CA GLU A 122 5.55 10.59 -10.45
C GLU A 122 5.88 11.43 -9.21
N SER A 123 5.31 11.10 -8.05
CA SER A 123 5.59 11.79 -6.80
C SER A 123 6.89 11.37 -6.11
N GLY A 124 7.64 10.41 -6.69
CA GLY A 124 8.88 9.90 -6.12
C GLY A 124 8.69 8.75 -5.12
N ILE A 125 7.47 8.26 -4.97
CA ILE A 125 7.15 7.09 -4.14
C ILE A 125 7.59 5.83 -4.89
N GLN A 126 8.31 4.95 -4.19
CA GLN A 126 8.74 3.68 -4.78
C GLN A 126 7.55 2.71 -4.84
N LEU A 127 7.25 2.22 -6.03
CA LEU A 127 6.20 1.22 -6.26
C LEU A 127 6.81 -0.10 -6.70
N ALA A 128 6.33 -1.20 -6.14
CA ALA A 128 6.72 -2.54 -6.54
C ALA A 128 5.54 -3.52 -6.51
N VAL A 129 5.63 -4.58 -7.32
CA VAL A 129 4.82 -5.79 -7.14
C VAL A 129 5.65 -6.77 -6.32
N PHE A 130 5.00 -7.59 -5.48
CA PHE A 130 5.74 -8.59 -4.69
C PHE A 130 6.56 -9.53 -5.59
N ASN A 131 7.85 -9.62 -5.26
CA ASN A 131 8.70 -10.75 -5.59
C ASN A 131 9.03 -11.54 -4.32
N GLU A 132 9.87 -12.57 -4.45
CA GLU A 132 10.29 -13.45 -3.35
C GLU A 132 10.82 -12.66 -2.14
N ASN A 133 11.72 -11.69 -2.37
CA ASN A 133 12.31 -10.87 -1.29
C ASN A 133 11.24 -10.04 -0.54
N GLN A 134 10.24 -9.49 -1.25
CA GLN A 134 9.18 -8.75 -0.56
C GLN A 134 8.23 -9.68 0.20
N TRP A 135 8.02 -10.90 -0.27
CA TRP A 135 7.26 -11.90 0.49
C TRP A 135 7.98 -12.30 1.77
N GLU A 136 9.29 -12.50 1.71
CA GLU A 136 10.13 -12.76 2.89
C GLU A 136 10.09 -11.59 3.89
N ALA A 137 10.25 -10.35 3.41
CA ALA A 137 10.18 -9.17 4.25
C ALA A 137 8.81 -9.02 4.93
N LEU A 138 7.72 -9.26 4.20
CA LEU A 138 6.36 -9.30 4.76
C LEU A 138 6.21 -10.41 5.81
N ALA A 139 6.73 -11.61 5.54
CA ALA A 139 6.67 -12.72 6.49
C ALA A 139 7.38 -12.36 7.81
N HIS A 140 8.53 -11.68 7.74
CA HIS A 140 9.21 -11.15 8.92
C HIS A 140 8.33 -10.13 9.67
N CYS A 141 7.74 -9.17 8.96
CA CYS A 141 6.83 -8.18 9.56
C CYS A 141 5.67 -8.85 10.31
N ILE A 142 5.04 -9.86 9.69
CA ILE A 142 3.92 -10.62 10.27
C ILE A 142 4.36 -11.34 11.55
N GLN A 143 5.52 -11.99 11.55
CA GLN A 143 6.05 -12.68 12.72
C GLN A 143 6.35 -11.71 13.87
N VAL A 144 6.86 -10.51 13.59
CA VAL A 144 7.12 -9.51 14.64
C VAL A 144 5.81 -8.94 15.21
N ILE A 145 4.84 -8.65 14.35
CA ILE A 145 3.52 -8.14 14.78
C ILE A 145 2.76 -9.21 15.57
N ASN A 146 2.87 -10.47 15.18
CA ASN A 146 2.15 -11.59 15.77
C ASN A 146 3.09 -12.79 15.99
N PRO A 147 3.92 -12.75 17.04
CA PRO A 147 4.91 -13.79 17.31
C PRO A 147 4.27 -15.14 17.66
N ALA A 148 2.98 -15.15 18.00
CA ALA A 148 2.22 -16.37 18.33
C ALA A 148 1.50 -16.99 17.11
N GLY A 149 1.59 -16.41 15.92
CA GLY A 149 1.02 -16.97 14.68
C GLY A 149 -0.52 -17.05 14.65
N ARG A 150 -1.23 -16.29 15.49
CA ARG A 150 -2.71 -16.32 15.54
C ARG A 150 -3.30 -15.37 14.50
N VAL A 151 -3.54 -15.85 13.29
CA VAL A 151 -4.26 -15.05 12.27
C VAL A 151 -5.68 -14.81 12.77
N GLY A 152 -6.04 -13.54 12.98
CA GLY A 152 -7.37 -13.12 13.46
C GLY A 152 -8.40 -12.96 12.35
#